data_AF-A0A7C7AKE2-F1
#
_entry.id   AF-A0A7C7AKE2-F1
#
_cell.length_a   1.000
_cell.length_b   1.000
_cell.length_c   1.000
_cell.angle_alpha   90.00
_cell.angle_beta   90.00
_cell.angle_gamma   90.00
#
_symmetry.space_group_name_H-M   'P 1'
#
loop_
_entity.id
_entity.type
_entity.pdbx_description
1 polymer ?
#
loop_
_entity_poly.entity_id
_entity_poly.type
_entity_poly.pdbx_seq_one_letter_code
_entity_poly.pdbx_strand_id
1 'polypeptide(L)'
;MVNLIVAVILDFIIGDPYNFPHPVKLMGRIISIEENLARRVSKSNEGLKIMGLIIVSINVFLGFVIPFVLLKLLSPYTILYNIINIYLIYTCIAARSLHYEANMVEKELDNGIVEGRKRLSYIVGRDTSSLNEEEI
;
A
#
# COMPACT_ATOMS: atom_id res chain seq x y z
N MET A 1 -12.95 -17.71 6.73
CA MET A 1 -13.23 -18.16 5.34
C MET A 1 -14.27 -17.26 4.68
N VAL A 2 -15.51 -17.19 5.18
CA VAL A 2 -16.57 -16.34 4.57
C VAL A 2 -16.14 -14.87 4.40
N ASN A 3 -15.62 -14.22 5.44
CA ASN A 3 -15.17 -12.82 5.37
C ASN A 3 -14.11 -12.57 4.29
N LEU A 4 -13.22 -13.54 4.06
CA LEU A 4 -12.17 -13.44 3.04
C LEU A 4 -12.78 -13.54 1.63
N ILE A 5 -13.70 -14.48 1.41
CA ILE A 5 -14.41 -14.60 0.13
C ILE A 5 -15.19 -13.32 -0.16
N VAL A 6 -15.90 -12.77 0.82
CA VAL A 6 -16.65 -11.51 0.67
C VAL A 6 -15.70 -10.36 0.36
N ALA A 7 -14.58 -10.23 1.07
CA ALA A 7 -13.59 -9.18 0.81
C ALA A 7 -13.02 -9.25 -0.61
N VAL A 8 -12.70 -10.46 -1.10
CA VAL A 8 -12.23 -10.69 -2.48
C VAL A 8 -13.30 -10.29 -3.50
N ILE A 9 -14.54 -10.71 -3.30
CA ILE A 9 -15.65 -10.34 -4.19
C ILE A 9 -15.85 -8.82 -4.20
N LEU A 10 -15.76 -8.17 -3.05
CA LEU A 10 -15.85 -6.71 -2.94
C LEU A 10 -14.70 -6.01 -3.67
N ASP A 11 -13.46 -6.49 -3.55
CA ASP A 11 -12.32 -5.95 -4.30
C ASP A 11 -12.53 -6.06 -5.82
N PHE A 12 -13.06 -7.19 -6.29
CA PHE A 12 -13.39 -7.35 -7.71
C PHE A 12 -14.54 -6.45 -8.18
N ILE A 13 -15.54 -6.15 -7.34
CA ILE A 13 -16.73 -5.35 -7.74
C ILE A 13 -16.51 -3.85 -7.58
N ILE A 14 -15.84 -3.43 -6.52
CA ILE A 14 -15.65 -2.01 -6.19
C ILE A 14 -14.29 -1.54 -6.69
N GLY A 15 -13.24 -2.36 -6.53
CA GLY A 15 -11.84 -1.91 -6.58
C GLY A 15 -11.60 -0.78 -5.57
N ASP A 16 -10.44 -0.12 -5.62
CA ASP A 16 -10.16 1.00 -4.70
C ASP A 16 -10.42 2.36 -5.33
N PRO A 17 -11.47 3.10 -4.91
CA PRO A 17 -11.64 4.49 -5.33
C PRO A 17 -10.45 5.34 -4.88
N TYR A 18 -9.99 6.27 -5.73
CA TYR A 18 -8.86 7.15 -5.41
C TYR A 18 -9.01 7.90 -4.07
N ASN A 19 -10.24 8.28 -3.70
CA ASN A 19 -10.55 9.02 -2.46
C ASN A 19 -10.93 8.13 -1.26
N PHE A 20 -10.90 6.81 -1.40
CA PHE A 20 -11.29 5.91 -0.32
C PHE A 20 -10.24 5.91 0.80
N PRO A 21 -10.65 6.01 2.08
CA PRO A 21 -9.73 5.96 3.21
C PRO A 21 -9.11 4.57 3.23
N HIS A 22 -7.83 4.48 2.91
CA HIS A 22 -7.13 3.21 2.81
C HIS A 22 -5.99 3.18 3.83
N PRO A 23 -5.95 2.22 4.78
CA PRO A 23 -4.91 2.17 5.81
C PRO A 23 -3.49 2.21 5.25
N VAL A 24 -3.27 1.54 4.11
CA VAL A 24 -1.98 1.55 3.41
C VAL A 24 -1.56 2.95 2.93
N LYS A 25 -2.51 3.79 2.46
CA LYS A 25 -2.21 5.19 2.10
C LYS A 25 -1.77 6.01 3.32
N LEU A 26 -2.37 5.74 4.48
CA LEU A 26 -1.97 6.37 5.74
C LEU A 26 -0.57 5.91 6.16
N MET A 27 -0.27 4.61 6.08
CA MET A 27 1.07 4.06 6.35
C MET A 27 2.13 4.72 5.47
N GLY A 28 1.88 4.87 4.16
CA GLY A 28 2.80 5.55 3.26
C GLY A 28 3.09 7.00 3.65
N ARG A 29 2.07 7.73 4.13
CA ARG A 29 2.25 9.10 4.65
C ARG A 29 3.08 9.13 5.93
N ILE A 30 2.83 8.19 6.85
CA ILE A 30 3.60 8.06 8.10
C ILE A 30 5.07 7.78 7.77
N ILE A 31 5.34 6.78 6.93
CA ILE A 31 6.69 6.41 6.50
C ILE A 31 7.39 7.61 5.84
N SER A 32 6.70 8.36 4.98
CA SER A 32 7.30 9.54 4.34
C SER A 32 7.68 10.64 5.35
N ILE A 33 6.87 10.85 6.39
CA ILE A 33 7.19 11.80 7.47
C ILE A 33 8.40 11.28 8.27
N GLU A 34 8.41 10.01 8.63
CA GLU A 34 9.50 9.39 9.38
C GLU A 34 10.82 9.38 8.59
N GLU A 35 10.77 9.10 7.29
CA GLU A 35 11.93 9.14 6.40
C GLU A 35 12.51 10.56 6.32
N ASN A 36 11.65 11.56 6.14
CA ASN A 36 12.07 12.96 6.12
C ASN A 36 12.72 13.38 7.45
N LEU A 37 12.21 12.88 8.58
CA LEU A 37 12.81 13.12 9.90
C LEU A 37 14.15 12.40 10.03
N ALA A 38 14.23 11.14 9.62
CA ALA A 38 15.46 10.33 9.65
C ALA A 38 16.60 10.99 8.85
N ARG A 39 16.29 11.49 7.65
CA ARG A 39 17.26 12.21 6.79
C ARG A 39 17.69 13.57 7.35
N ARG A 40 16.90 14.18 8.24
CA ARG A 40 17.30 15.40 8.98
C ARG A 40 18.21 15.08 10.16
N VAL A 41 17.94 13.99 10.88
CA VAL A 41 18.68 13.59 12.08
C VAL A 41 20.03 12.97 11.72
N SER A 42 20.10 12.17 10.66
CA SER A 42 21.31 11.50 10.24
C SER A 42 21.60 11.69 8.75
N LYS A 43 22.85 12.03 8.43
CA LYS A 43 23.37 12.14 7.06
C LYS A 43 24.38 11.06 6.72
N SER A 44 24.75 10.20 7.68
CA SER A 44 25.69 9.10 7.44
C SER A 44 24.95 7.88 6.90
N ASN A 45 25.60 7.12 6.02
CA ASN A 45 25.02 5.89 5.45
C ASN A 45 24.65 4.86 6.53
N GLU A 46 25.48 4.74 7.58
CA GLU A 46 25.20 3.83 8.70
C GLU A 46 23.99 4.29 9.53
N GLY A 47 23.90 5.59 9.82
CA GLY A 47 22.78 6.13 10.57
C GLY A 47 21.46 6.02 9.82
N LEU A 48 21.46 6.24 8.50
CA LEU A 48 20.27 6.02 7.65
C LEU A 48 19.82 4.56 7.64
N LYS A 49 20.75 3.59 7.65
CA LYS A 49 20.39 2.16 7.76
C LYS A 49 19.71 1.84 9.09
N ILE A 50 20.24 2.36 10.20
CA ILE A 50 19.65 2.16 11.54
C ILE A 50 18.28 2.82 11.62
N MET A 51 18.13 4.05 11.11
CA MET A 51 16.83 4.73 11.08
C MET A 51 15.83 3.97 10.21
N GLY A 52 16.26 3.45 9.04
CA GLY A 52 15.42 2.61 8.20
C GLY A 52 14.92 1.36 8.94
N LEU A 53 15.79 0.69 9.71
CA LEU A 53 15.40 -0.45 10.54
C LEU A 53 14.37 -0.06 11.61
N ILE A 54 14.54 1.10 12.26
CA ILE A 54 13.60 1.62 13.26
C ILE A 54 12.24 1.89 12.61
N ILE A 55 12.23 2.57 11.45
CA ILE A 55 11.00 2.88 10.70
C ILE A 55 10.24 1.60 10.36
N VAL A 56 10.92 0.60 9.79
CA VAL A 56 10.30 -0.69 9.45
C VAL A 56 9.75 -1.36 10.70
N SER A 57 10.53 -1.40 11.78
CA SER A 57 10.12 -2.05 13.03
C SER A 57 8.86 -1.40 13.63
N ILE A 58 8.80 -0.07 13.65
CA ILE A 58 7.64 0.69 14.15
C ILE A 58 6.42 0.43 13.27
N ASN A 59 6.54 0.54 11.95
CA ASN A 59 5.39 0.39 11.04
C ASN A 59 4.86 -1.04 11.00
N VAL A 60 5.73 -2.05 11.05
CA VAL A 60 5.30 -3.47 11.15
C VAL A 60 4.57 -3.70 12.47
N PHE A 61 5.11 -3.18 13.57
CA PHE A 61 4.46 -3.29 14.88
C PHE A 61 3.08 -2.62 14.89
N LEU A 62 2.97 -1.38 14.40
CA LEU A 62 1.70 -0.66 14.32
C LEU A 62 0.72 -1.35 13.37
N GLY A 63 1.19 -1.84 12.23
CA GLY A 63 0.40 -2.57 11.24
C GLY A 63 -0.20 -3.87 11.77
N PHE A 64 0.41 -4.49 12.78
CA PHE A 64 -0.15 -5.66 13.46
C PHE A 64 -1.02 -5.28 14.67
N VAL A 65 -0.49 -4.44 15.56
CA VAL A 65 -1.13 -4.15 16.86
C VAL A 65 -2.44 -3.39 16.69
N ILE A 66 -2.51 -2.42 15.78
CA ILE A 66 -3.71 -1.61 15.59
C ILE A 66 -4.89 -2.49 15.12
N PRO A 67 -4.78 -3.27 14.02
CA PRO A 67 -5.85 -4.17 13.61
C PRO A 67 -6.18 -5.23 14.67
N PHE A 68 -5.18 -5.79 15.34
CA PHE A 68 -5.39 -6.82 16.35
C PHE A 68 -6.21 -6.30 17.55
N VAL A 69 -5.82 -5.16 18.12
CA VAL A 69 -6.53 -4.54 19.24
C VAL A 69 -7.93 -4.12 18.83
N LEU A 70 -8.09 -3.52 17.64
CA LEU A 70 -9.38 -3.12 17.10
C LEU A 70 -10.34 -4.32 16.99
N LEU A 71 -9.90 -5.42 16.37
CA LEU A 71 -10.71 -6.62 16.22
C LEU A 71 -11.02 -7.30 17.56
N LYS A 72 -10.07 -7.26 18.51
CA LYS A 72 -10.28 -7.81 19.85
C LYS A 72 -11.33 -7.03 20.64
N LEU A 73 -11.31 -5.70 20.57
CA LEU A 73 -12.32 -4.83 21.18
C LEU A 73 -13.71 -5.02 20.57
N LEU A 74 -13.76 -5.31 19.27
CA LEU A 74 -15.01 -5.56 18.54
C LEU A 74 -15.52 -6.99 18.68
N SER A 75 -14.78 -7.91 19.31
CA SER A 75 -15.18 -9.30 19.47
C SER A 75 -16.58 -9.52 20.09
N PRO A 76 -17.10 -8.67 20.99
CA PRO A 76 -18.47 -8.82 21.50
C PRO A 76 -19.55 -8.40 20.48
N TYR A 77 -19.19 -7.59 19.48
CA TYR A 77 -20.11 -7.02 18.49
C TYR A 77 -19.97 -7.75 17.15
N THR A 78 -20.58 -8.93 17.03
CA THR A 78 -20.38 -9.84 15.87
C THR A 78 -20.54 -9.18 14.50
N ILE A 79 -21.57 -8.33 14.32
CA ILE A 79 -21.82 -7.65 13.04
C ILE A 79 -20.70 -6.66 12.73
N LEU A 80 -20.35 -5.80 13.69
CA LEU A 80 -19.34 -4.77 13.51
C LEU A 80 -17.94 -5.38 13.33
N TYR A 81 -17.65 -6.45 14.07
CA TYR A 81 -16.45 -7.26 13.88
C TYR A 81 -16.31 -7.74 12.43
N ASN A 82 -17.36 -8.33 11.87
CA ASN A 82 -17.32 -8.85 10.50
C ASN A 82 -17.13 -7.73 9.48
N ILE A 83 -17.82 -6.60 9.62
CA ILE A 83 -17.68 -5.45 8.71
C ILE A 83 -16.23 -4.94 8.71
N ILE A 84 -15.67 -4.68 9.89
CA ILE A 84 -14.30 -4.18 10.02
C ILE A 84 -13.27 -5.20 9.56
N ASN A 85 -13.47 -6.49 9.85
CA ASN A 85 -12.59 -7.56 9.40
C ASN A 85 -12.59 -7.70 7.88
N ILE A 86 -13.77 -7.69 7.24
CA ILE A 86 -13.90 -7.69 5.78
C ILE A 86 -13.20 -6.47 5.18
N TYR A 87 -13.43 -5.28 5.75
CA TYR A 87 -12.78 -4.04 5.31
C TYR A 87 -11.26 -4.13 5.38
N LEU A 88 -10.70 -4.61 6.51
CA LEU A 88 -9.24 -4.76 6.66
C LEU A 88 -8.67 -5.74 5.63
N ILE A 89 -9.31 -6.90 5.42
CA ILE A 89 -8.87 -7.88 4.41
C ILE A 89 -8.96 -7.29 3.00
N TYR A 90 -10.07 -6.62 2.69
CA TYR A 90 -10.31 -5.96 1.41
C TYR A 90 -9.18 -4.98 1.08
N THR A 91 -8.76 -4.15 2.05
CA THR A 91 -7.65 -3.20 1.88
C THR A 91 -6.28 -3.86 1.70
N CYS A 92 -6.14 -5.15 1.99
CA CYS A 92 -4.88 -5.87 1.77
C CYS A 92 -4.78 -6.50 0.37
N ILE A 93 -5.90 -6.67 -0.34
CA ILE A 93 -5.93 -7.39 -1.62
C ILE A 93 -5.60 -6.45 -2.78
N ALA A 94 -6.33 -5.34 -2.91
CA ALA A 94 -6.14 -4.29 -3.92
C ALA A 94 -5.92 -4.81 -5.36
N ALA A 95 -6.44 -5.99 -5.72
CA ALA A 95 -6.08 -6.70 -6.94
C ALA A 95 -6.68 -6.03 -8.17
N ARG A 96 -7.94 -5.57 -8.08
CA ARG A 96 -8.57 -4.83 -9.16
C ARG A 96 -7.88 -3.50 -9.44
N SER A 97 -7.49 -2.79 -8.38
CA SER A 97 -6.77 -1.51 -8.49
C SER A 97 -5.42 -1.70 -9.18
N LEU A 98 -4.66 -2.73 -8.76
CA LEU A 98 -3.39 -3.07 -9.38
C LEU A 98 -3.54 -3.44 -10.86
N HIS A 99 -4.55 -4.24 -11.21
CA HIS A 99 -4.83 -4.58 -12.61
C HIS A 99 -5.19 -3.34 -13.45
N TYR A 100 -5.99 -2.42 -12.90
CA TYR A 100 -6.31 -1.16 -13.56
C TYR A 100 -5.05 -0.33 -13.83
N GLU A 101 -4.20 -0.14 -12.82
CA GLU A 101 -2.97 0.63 -12.96
C GLU A 101 -2.00 -0.02 -13.94
N ALA A 102 -1.87 -1.35 -13.95
CA ALA A 102 -1.05 -2.09 -14.92
C ALA A 102 -1.53 -1.87 -16.37
N ASN A 103 -2.84 -1.96 -16.61
CA ASN A 103 -3.41 -1.67 -17.94
C ASN A 103 -3.19 -0.20 -18.35
N MET A 104 -3.12 0.73 -17.40
CA MET A 104 -2.78 2.12 -17.71
C MET A 104 -1.32 2.26 -18.11
N VAL A 105 -0.39 1.48 -17.52
CA VAL A 105 1.01 1.46 -17.94
C VAL A 105 1.12 0.97 -19.38
N GLU A 106 0.45 -0.13 -19.72
CA GLU A 106 0.41 -0.67 -21.09
C GLU A 106 -0.10 0.37 -22.09
N LYS A 107 -1.24 1.03 -21.79
CA LYS A 107 -1.79 2.07 -22.67
C LYS A 107 -0.89 3.30 -22.84
N GLU A 108 -0.16 3.69 -21.79
CA GLU A 108 0.78 4.80 -21.89
C GLU A 108 2.07 4.40 -22.61
N LEU A 109 2.41 3.10 -22.61
CA LEU A 109 3.54 2.59 -23.37
C LEU A 109 3.30 2.72 -24.89
N ASP A 110 2.06 2.58 -25.35
CA ASP A 110 1.67 2.84 -26.75
C ASP A 110 1.95 4.30 -27.18
N ASN A 111 1.99 5.25 -26.24
CA ASN A 111 2.32 6.65 -26.50
C ASN A 111 3.84 6.91 -26.53
N GLY A 112 4.63 5.98 -26.00
CA GLY A 112 6.08 6.07 -25.92
C GLY A 112 6.66 5.50 -24.63
N ILE A 113 7.94 5.11 -24.68
CA ILE A 113 8.65 4.54 -23.53
C ILE A 113 8.75 5.51 -22.35
N VAL A 114 8.79 6.82 -22.61
CA VAL A 114 8.92 7.84 -21.54
C VAL A 114 7.62 7.92 -20.73
N GLU A 115 6.49 7.88 -21.43
CA GLU A 115 5.14 7.89 -20.90
C GLU A 115 4.88 6.62 -20.08
N GLY A 116 5.25 5.45 -20.62
CA GLY A 116 5.21 4.16 -19.91
C GLY A 116 6.03 4.18 -18.61
N ARG A 117 7.29 4.63 -18.65
CA ARG A 117 8.16 4.76 -17.46
C ARG A 117 7.55 5.67 -16.40
N LYS A 118 6.99 6.81 -16.83
CA LYS A 118 6.32 7.75 -15.94
C LYS A 118 5.10 7.09 -15.29
N ARG A 119 4.27 6.39 -16.06
CA ARG A 119 3.09 5.70 -15.51
C ARG A 119 3.49 4.61 -14.52
N LEU A 120 4.50 3.81 -14.86
CA LEU A 120 5.02 2.74 -14.00
C LEU A 120 5.52 3.26 -12.65
N SER A 121 6.13 4.46 -12.62
CA SER A 121 6.61 5.09 -11.38
C SER A 121 5.50 5.38 -10.36
N TYR A 122 4.22 5.42 -10.77
CA TYR A 122 3.11 5.55 -9.82
C TYR A 122 2.78 4.25 -9.08
N ILE A 123 3.22 3.10 -9.60
CA ILE A 123 2.94 1.76 -9.05
C ILE A 123 4.15 1.24 -8.27
N VAL A 124 5.36 1.52 -8.75
CA VAL A 124 6.60 1.02 -8.13
C VAL A 124 7.33 2.12 -7.35
N GLY A 125 7.87 1.78 -6.19
CA GLY A 125 8.66 2.70 -5.36
C GLY A 125 10.12 2.88 -5.79
N ARG A 126 10.51 2.44 -7.00
CA ARG A 126 11.88 2.52 -7.53
C ARG A 126 11.97 3.49 -8.70
N ASP A 127 13.18 3.94 -9.00
CA ASP A 127 13.45 4.71 -10.21
C ASP A 127 13.17 3.86 -11.46
N THR A 128 12.34 4.36 -12.36
CA THR A 128 11.94 3.71 -13.62
C THR A 128 12.61 4.34 -14.84
N SER A 129 13.39 5.41 -14.67
CA SER A 129 13.93 6.22 -15.76
C SER A 129 14.86 5.46 -16.70
N SER A 130 15.53 4.40 -16.22
CA SER A 130 16.48 3.59 -16.98
C SER A 130 15.93 2.28 -17.52
N LEU A 131 14.62 1.98 -17.33
CA LEU A 131 14.03 0.70 -17.70
C LEU A 131 13.75 0.59 -19.20
N ASN A 132 14.13 -0.52 -19.82
CA ASN A 132 13.78 -0.80 -21.22
C ASN A 132 12.33 -1.27 -21.35
N GLU A 133 11.83 -1.36 -22.59
CA GLU A 133 10.44 -1.74 -22.86
C GLU A 133 10.07 -3.13 -22.31
N GLU A 134 11.02 -4.09 -22.35
CA GLU A 134 10.83 -5.42 -21.75
C GLU A 134 10.81 -5.42 -20.21
N GLU A 135 11.29 -4.34 -19.58
CA GLU A 135 11.35 -4.20 -18.11
C GLU A 135 10.18 -3.38 -17.53
N ILE A 136 9.31 -2.84 -18.40
CA ILE A 136 8.11 -2.06 -18.07
C ILE A 136 6.89 -2.98 -18.10
#